data_AF-A0A8B8D495-F1
#
_entry.id   AF-A0A8B8D495-F1
#
_cell.length_a   1.000
_cell.length_b   1.000
_cell.length_c   1.000
_cell.angle_alpha   90.00
_cell.angle_beta   90.00
_cell.angle_gamma   90.00
#
_symmetry.space_group_name_H-M   'P 1'
#
loop_
_entity.id
_entity.type
_entity.pdbx_description
1 polymer ?
#
loop_
_entity_poly.entity_id
_entity_poly.type
_entity_poly.pdbx_seq_one_letter_code
_entity_poly.pdbx_strand_id
1 'polypeptide(L)'
;MKGYLRTVVLMYSMCCVFSLPLHRLIRRNVTNEKKNDTDFHVDVLADHIFETVARGRGQITHDDIVDYYKREWGYDDYRASEISFRYLLWGDRNGDHELTKDELKTALRNHYN
;
A
#
# COMPACT_ATOMS: atom_id res chain seq x y z
N MET A 1 10.15 -30.80 64.31
CA MET A 1 8.78 -30.33 64.01
C MET A 1 8.86 -29.18 63.03
N LYS A 2 7.96 -29.18 62.02
CA LYS A 2 7.66 -28.12 61.04
C LYS A 2 8.77 -27.93 59.99
N GLY A 3 8.62 -28.34 58.73
CA GLY A 3 7.42 -28.27 57.87
C GLY A 3 7.53 -27.02 57.00
N TYR A 4 7.14 -27.11 55.72
CA TYR A 4 7.22 -26.09 54.66
C TYR A 4 8.49 -26.07 53.79
N LEU A 5 9.04 -27.25 53.49
CA LEU A 5 9.84 -27.48 52.28
C LEU A 5 8.96 -28.14 51.22
N ARG A 6 8.06 -27.37 50.62
CA ARG A 6 7.32 -27.74 49.41
C ARG A 6 6.56 -26.50 48.95
N THR A 7 6.51 -26.28 47.63
CA THR A 7 5.58 -25.37 46.93
C THR A 7 6.09 -23.97 46.51
N VAL A 8 7.32 -23.81 46.03
CA VAL A 8 7.68 -22.58 45.25
C VAL A 8 8.60 -22.86 44.05
N VAL A 9 8.44 -24.00 43.37
CA VAL A 9 9.25 -24.33 42.16
C VAL A 9 8.39 -24.41 40.89
N LEU A 10 7.09 -24.10 40.95
CA LEU A 10 6.16 -24.29 39.82
C LEU A 10 5.47 -23.01 39.32
N MET A 11 6.12 -21.83 39.39
CA MET A 11 5.53 -20.62 38.78
C MET A 11 6.46 -19.77 37.91
N TYR A 12 7.70 -20.19 37.65
CA TYR A 12 8.66 -19.40 36.86
C TYR A 12 8.93 -19.92 35.44
N SER A 13 8.11 -20.84 34.91
CA SER A 13 8.38 -21.48 33.61
C SER A 13 7.20 -21.47 32.62
N MET A 14 6.22 -20.57 32.76
CA MET A 14 5.07 -20.49 31.84
C MET A 14 4.73 -19.10 31.30
N CYS A 15 5.51 -18.06 31.59
CA CYS A 15 5.27 -16.72 31.00
C CYS A 15 6.00 -16.49 29.66
N CYS A 16 6.88 -17.39 29.22
CA CYS A 16 7.66 -17.18 27.99
C CYS A 16 7.10 -17.89 26.74
N VAL A 17 6.13 -18.81 26.89
CA VAL A 17 5.65 -19.64 25.77
C VAL A 17 4.33 -19.13 25.17
N PHE A 18 3.54 -18.37 25.92
CA PHE A 18 2.25 -17.82 25.45
C PHE A 18 2.31 -16.40 24.86
N SER A 19 3.46 -15.73 24.93
CA SER A 19 3.62 -14.35 24.45
C SER A 19 3.88 -14.25 22.94
N LEU A 20 4.33 -15.33 22.30
CA LEU A 20 4.65 -15.38 20.88
C LEU A 20 3.43 -15.44 19.93
N PRO A 21 2.35 -16.20 20.21
CA PRO A 21 1.19 -16.23 19.31
C PRO A 21 0.39 -14.92 19.35
N LEU A 22 0.24 -14.28 20.52
CA LEU A 22 -0.54 -13.04 20.64
C LEU A 22 0.13 -11.86 19.94
N HIS A 23 1.46 -11.71 20.07
CA HIS A 23 2.21 -10.67 19.37
C HIS A 23 2.15 -10.86 17.84
N ARG A 24 2.18 -12.11 17.34
CA ARG A 24 2.02 -12.39 15.90
C ARG A 24 0.60 -12.09 15.40
N LEU A 25 -0.43 -12.35 16.19
CA LEU A 25 -1.83 -12.03 15.85
C LEU A 25 -2.07 -10.52 15.83
N ILE A 26 -1.61 -9.79 16.85
CA ILE A 26 -1.71 -8.32 16.89
C ILE A 26 -0.94 -7.70 15.74
N ARG A 27 0.29 -8.15 15.47
CA ARG A 27 1.09 -7.65 14.34
C ARG A 27 0.41 -7.93 13.01
N ARG A 28 -0.19 -9.11 12.82
CA ARG A 28 -0.93 -9.45 11.59
C ARG A 28 -2.18 -8.60 11.40
N ASN A 29 -2.95 -8.35 12.47
CA ASN A 29 -4.13 -7.49 12.39
C ASN A 29 -3.76 -6.04 12.08
N VAL A 30 -2.73 -5.49 12.75
CA VAL A 30 -2.24 -4.13 12.47
C VAL A 30 -1.70 -4.00 11.05
N THR A 31 -1.02 -5.02 10.52
CA THR A 31 -0.58 -5.00 9.10
C THR A 31 -1.73 -5.11 8.13
N ASN A 32 -2.79 -5.88 8.45
CA ASN A 32 -3.96 -6.01 7.59
C ASN A 32 -4.80 -4.74 7.58
N GLU A 33 -5.01 -4.10 8.73
CA GLU A 33 -5.71 -2.80 8.81
C GLU A 33 -4.96 -1.74 8.00
N LYS A 34 -3.63 -1.62 8.20
CA LYS A 34 -2.81 -0.68 7.40
C LYS A 34 -2.87 -0.96 5.90
N LYS A 35 -2.87 -2.25 5.50
CA LYS A 35 -2.96 -2.61 4.09
C LYS A 35 -4.31 -2.23 3.49
N ASN A 36 -5.40 -2.48 4.22
CA ASN A 36 -6.75 -2.11 3.78
C ASN A 36 -6.91 -0.60 3.62
N ASP A 37 -6.33 0.19 4.54
CA ASP A 37 -6.35 1.66 4.46
C ASP A 37 -5.57 2.16 3.24
N THR A 38 -4.38 1.59 2.98
CA THR A 38 -3.58 1.92 1.78
C THR A 38 -4.30 1.52 0.50
N ASP A 39 -4.88 0.32 0.42
CA ASP A 39 -5.62 -0.13 -0.76
C ASP A 39 -6.82 0.78 -1.05
N PHE A 40 -7.54 1.23 0.00
CA PHE A 40 -8.62 2.21 -0.14
C PHE A 40 -8.11 3.57 -0.64
N HIS A 41 -7.01 4.07 -0.09
CA HIS A 41 -6.41 5.34 -0.53
C HIS A 41 -5.95 5.27 -1.99
N VAL A 42 -5.36 4.14 -2.40
CA VAL A 42 -4.94 3.92 -3.79
C VAL A 42 -6.13 3.93 -4.72
N ASP A 43 -7.23 3.25 -4.37
CA ASP A 43 -8.42 3.23 -5.22
C ASP A 43 -9.02 4.64 -5.37
N VAL A 44 -9.14 5.41 -4.29
CA VAL A 44 -9.64 6.80 -4.33
C VAL A 44 -8.72 7.70 -5.16
N LEU A 45 -7.40 7.59 -4.99
CA LEU A 45 -6.43 8.39 -5.73
C LEU A 45 -6.45 8.05 -7.22
N ALA A 46 -6.49 6.77 -7.58
CA ALA A 46 -6.58 6.32 -8.96
C ALA A 46 -7.85 6.85 -9.64
N ASP A 47 -8.99 6.74 -8.94
CA ASP A 47 -10.27 7.26 -9.39
C ASP A 47 -10.18 8.77 -9.65
N HIS A 48 -9.64 9.53 -8.70
CA HIS A 48 -9.49 10.97 -8.83
C HIS A 48 -8.58 11.39 -9.99
N ILE A 49 -7.39 10.78 -10.12
CA ILE A 49 -6.47 11.07 -11.23
C ILE A 49 -7.16 10.77 -12.56
N PHE A 50 -7.74 9.58 -12.69
CA PHE A 50 -8.34 9.11 -13.92
C PHE A 50 -9.50 10.00 -14.36
N GLU A 51 -10.41 10.36 -13.46
CA GLU A 51 -11.53 11.25 -13.76
C GLU A 51 -11.07 12.66 -14.15
N THR A 52 -9.99 13.13 -13.55
CA THR A 52 -9.43 14.46 -13.81
C THR A 52 -8.80 14.56 -15.20
N VAL A 53 -8.12 13.51 -15.69
CA VAL A 53 -7.31 13.59 -16.93
C VAL A 53 -7.85 12.78 -18.11
N ALA A 54 -8.63 11.72 -17.87
CA ALA A 54 -9.17 10.91 -18.96
C ALA A 54 -10.12 11.72 -19.85
N ARG A 55 -10.81 12.74 -19.30
CA ARG A 55 -11.73 13.62 -20.05
C ARG A 55 -12.76 12.83 -20.87
N GLY A 56 -13.24 11.71 -20.32
CA GLY A 56 -14.19 10.80 -20.98
C GLY A 56 -13.54 9.72 -21.88
N ARG A 57 -12.22 9.67 -21.99
CA ARG A 57 -11.49 8.54 -22.60
C ARG A 57 -11.48 7.34 -21.66
N GLY A 58 -11.35 6.14 -22.23
CA GLY A 58 -11.21 4.89 -21.48
C GLY A 58 -9.78 4.61 -20.99
N GLN A 59 -8.81 5.45 -21.40
CA GLN A 59 -7.38 5.31 -21.15
C GLN A 59 -6.74 6.68 -20.96
N ILE A 60 -5.58 6.70 -20.28
CA ILE A 60 -4.76 7.89 -20.03
C ILE A 60 -3.32 7.63 -20.47
N THR A 61 -2.63 8.65 -20.96
CA THR A 61 -1.27 8.55 -21.52
C THR A 61 -0.20 9.04 -20.55
N HIS A 62 1.07 8.94 -20.97
CA HIS A 62 2.20 9.55 -20.28
C HIS A 62 1.95 11.03 -19.96
N ASP A 63 1.54 11.80 -20.97
CA ASP A 63 1.37 13.26 -20.90
C ASP A 63 0.22 13.65 -19.97
N ASP A 64 -0.86 12.86 -19.96
CA ASP A 64 -1.98 13.09 -19.05
C ASP A 64 -1.56 13.04 -17.58
N ILE A 65 -0.73 12.05 -17.23
CA ILE A 65 -0.21 11.89 -15.87
C ILE A 65 0.78 13.00 -15.54
N VAL A 66 1.66 13.36 -16.48
CA VAL A 66 2.62 14.46 -16.33
C VAL A 66 1.88 15.77 -16.05
N ASP A 67 0.88 16.08 -16.86
CA ASP A 67 0.07 17.30 -16.72
C ASP A 67 -0.66 17.34 -15.37
N TYR A 68 -1.18 16.21 -14.90
CA TYR A 68 -1.80 16.12 -13.58
C TYR A 68 -0.81 16.50 -12.47
N TYR A 69 0.37 15.89 -12.42
CA TYR A 69 1.33 16.14 -11.34
C TYR A 69 1.95 17.54 -11.42
N LYS A 70 2.12 18.09 -12.62
CA LYS A 70 2.54 19.48 -12.78
C LYS A 70 1.47 20.44 -12.25
N ARG A 71 0.21 20.24 -12.63
CA ARG A 71 -0.88 21.16 -12.29
C ARG A 71 -1.33 21.06 -10.83
N GLU A 72 -1.57 19.85 -10.35
CA GLU A 72 -2.16 19.64 -9.02
C GLU A 72 -1.10 19.61 -7.92
N TRP A 73 0.14 19.22 -8.23
CA TRP A 73 1.22 19.05 -7.24
C TRP A 73 2.40 20.00 -7.43
N GLY A 74 2.41 20.79 -8.51
CA GLY A 74 3.49 21.75 -8.78
C GLY A 74 4.85 21.09 -9.05
N TYR A 75 4.86 19.84 -9.51
CA TYR A 75 6.12 19.15 -9.84
C TYR A 75 6.74 19.71 -11.12
N ASP A 76 8.07 19.65 -11.19
CA ASP A 76 8.78 19.93 -12.44
C ASP A 76 8.60 18.81 -13.46
N ASP A 77 8.99 19.09 -14.71
CA ASP A 77 8.86 18.15 -15.83
C ASP A 77 9.58 16.84 -15.55
N TYR A 78 10.77 16.90 -14.94
CA TYR A 78 11.58 15.72 -14.67
C TYR A 78 10.88 14.78 -13.69
N ARG A 79 10.42 15.29 -12.54
CA ARG A 79 9.70 14.49 -11.54
C ARG A 79 8.37 13.97 -12.07
N ALA A 80 7.60 14.80 -12.76
CA ALA A 80 6.31 14.40 -13.29
C ALA A 80 6.47 13.28 -14.33
N SER A 81 7.44 13.41 -15.23
CA SER A 81 7.77 12.36 -16.21
C SER A 81 8.30 11.09 -15.55
N GLU A 82 9.14 11.19 -14.52
CA GLU A 82 9.62 10.00 -13.79
C GLU A 82 8.46 9.22 -13.15
N ILE A 83 7.51 9.91 -12.51
CA ILE A 83 6.32 9.29 -11.93
C ILE A 83 5.49 8.60 -13.01
N SER A 84 5.20 9.32 -14.09
CA SER A 84 4.43 8.80 -15.21
C SER A 84 5.08 7.57 -15.84
N PHE A 85 6.40 7.60 -16.04
CA PHE A 85 7.14 6.45 -16.57
C PHE A 85 7.04 5.22 -15.66
N ARG A 86 7.16 5.40 -14.34
CA ARG A 86 7.00 4.30 -13.38
C ARG A 86 5.58 3.73 -13.42
N TYR A 87 4.56 4.58 -13.59
CA TYR A 87 3.19 4.10 -13.70
C TYR A 87 2.94 3.28 -14.95
N LEU A 88 3.47 3.70 -16.10
CA LEU A 88 3.45 2.89 -17.31
C LEU A 88 4.20 1.57 -17.11
N LEU A 89 5.42 1.62 -16.58
CA LEU A 89 6.24 0.43 -16.34
C LEU A 89 5.56 -0.62 -15.44
N TRP A 90 4.78 -0.19 -14.46
CA TRP A 90 4.12 -1.08 -13.49
C TRP A 90 2.68 -1.43 -13.85
N GLY A 91 2.02 -0.58 -14.63
CA GLY A 91 0.59 -0.62 -14.89
C GLY A 91 0.24 -1.16 -16.28
N ASP A 92 1.01 -0.81 -17.31
CA ASP A 92 0.73 -1.15 -18.72
C ASP A 92 0.95 -2.64 -18.95
N ARG A 93 -0.13 -3.43 -18.95
CA ARG A 93 -0.06 -4.89 -19.06
C ARG A 93 -0.19 -5.38 -20.49
N ASN A 94 -0.83 -4.60 -21.35
CA ASN A 94 -1.07 -4.96 -22.75
C ASN A 94 0.01 -4.37 -23.70
N GLY A 95 0.88 -3.49 -23.21
CA GLY A 95 1.98 -2.88 -23.93
C GLY A 95 1.53 -1.79 -24.90
N ASP A 96 0.40 -1.12 -24.64
CA ASP A 96 -0.13 -0.07 -25.51
C ASP A 96 0.36 1.35 -25.16
N HIS A 97 1.19 1.47 -24.13
CA HIS A 97 1.72 2.74 -23.61
C HIS A 97 0.66 3.70 -23.06
N GLU A 98 -0.51 3.17 -22.73
CA GLU A 98 -1.58 3.86 -22.05
C GLU A 98 -1.97 3.09 -20.79
N LEU A 99 -2.76 3.72 -19.92
CA LEU A 99 -3.27 3.06 -18.72
C LEU A 99 -4.78 3.15 -18.71
N THR A 100 -5.43 2.00 -18.60
CA THR A 100 -6.81 1.95 -18.08
C THR A 100 -6.83 2.30 -16.59
N LYS A 101 -8.03 2.57 -16.06
CA LYS A 101 -8.21 2.88 -14.63
C LYS A 101 -7.68 1.76 -13.72
N ASP A 102 -7.87 0.50 -14.11
CA ASP A 102 -7.41 -0.66 -13.34
C ASP A 102 -5.89 -0.86 -13.40
N GLU A 103 -5.27 -0.51 -14.52
CA GLU A 103 -3.82 -0.51 -14.69
C GLU A 103 -3.17 0.60 -13.87
N LEU A 104 -3.76 1.80 -13.84
CA LEU A 104 -3.34 2.88 -12.95
C LEU A 104 -3.43 2.46 -11.46
N LYS A 105 -4.53 1.79 -11.06
CA LYS A 105 -4.67 1.24 -9.70
C LYS A 105 -3.54 0.27 -9.37
N THR A 106 -3.20 -0.60 -10.31
CA THR A 106 -2.09 -1.56 -10.15
C THR A 106 -0.76 -0.82 -9.96
N ALA A 107 -0.49 0.16 -10.80
CA ALA A 107 0.71 0.99 -10.70
C ALA A 107 0.81 1.71 -9.35
N LEU A 108 -0.28 2.31 -8.88
CA LEU A 108 -0.32 3.00 -7.59
C LEU A 108 -0.16 2.04 -6.41
N ARG A 109 -0.75 0.84 -6.46
CA ARG A 109 -0.50 -0.20 -5.45
C ARG A 109 0.97 -0.58 -5.38
N ASN A 110 1.66 -0.66 -6.52
CA ASN A 110 3.10 -0.92 -6.56
C ASN A 110 3.94 0.27 -6.08
N HIS A 111 3.44 1.49 -6.18
CA HIS A 111 4.11 2.69 -5.66
C HIS A 111 4.11 2.73 -4.13
N TYR A 112 3.00 2.34 -3.50
CA TYR A 112 2.80 2.49 -2.05
C TYR A 112 3.01 1.20 -1.23
N ASN A 113 3.27 0.07 -1.88
CA ASN A 113 3.71 -1.18 -1.23
C ASN A 113 5.21 -1.16 -0.92
#